data_AF-A0A6B3H1S8-F1
#
_entry.id   AF-A0A6B3H1S8-F1
#
_cell.length_a   1.000
_cell.length_b   1.000
_cell.length_c   1.000
_cell.angle_alpha   90.00
_cell.angle_beta   90.00
_cell.angle_gamma   90.00
#
_symmetry.space_group_name_H-M   'P 1'
#
loop_
_entity.id
_entity.type
_entity.pdbx_description
1 polymer ?
#
loop_
_entity_poly.entity_id
_entity_poly.type
_entity_poly.pdbx_seq_one_letter_code
_entity_poly.pdbx_strand_id
1 'polypeptide(L)' 'MNTPTPALTLPEELILLTLDPDRGRPTCKARNLAFGTAGAALAELEIQGRIREE' A
#
# COMPACT_ATOMS: atom_id res chain seq x y z
N MET A 1 23.10 -6.99 -14.54
CA MET A 1 23.06 -6.25 -13.27
C MET A 1 21.63 -6.31 -12.78
N ASN A 2 21.34 -7.13 -11.77
CA ASN A 2 20.01 -7.24 -11.19
C ASN A 2 19.96 -6.24 -10.02
N THR A 3 19.59 -4.99 -10.30
CA THR A 3 19.33 -4.00 -9.24
C THR A 3 18.20 -4.54 -8.37
N PRO A 4 18.35 -4.61 -7.03
CA PRO A 4 17.23 -4.94 -6.18
C PRO A 4 16.17 -3.88 -6.39
N THR A 5 15.00 -4.30 -6.88
CA THR A 5 13.83 -3.43 -6.90
C THR A 5 13.61 -2.94 -5.47
N PRO A 6 13.48 -1.63 -5.22
CA PRO A 6 13.17 -1.15 -3.89
C PRO A 6 11.93 -1.89 -3.39
N ALA A 7 11.99 -2.40 -2.15
CA ALA A 7 10.84 -3.03 -1.52
C ALA A 7 9.72 -1.99 -1.44
N LEU A 8 8.55 -2.36 -1.95
CA LEU A 8 7.37 -1.51 -1.87
C LEU A 8 6.92 -1.43 -0.42
N THR A 9 6.39 -0.26 -0.04
CA THR A 9 5.70 -0.09 1.23
C THR A 9 4.34 -0.78 1.17
N LEU A 10 3.78 -1.17 2.32
CA LEU A 10 2.44 -1.78 2.38
C LEU A 10 1.35 -0.95 1.66
N PRO A 11 1.33 0.41 1.76
CA PRO A 11 0.42 1.23 0.96
C PRO A 11 0.56 1.06 -0.55
N GLU A 12 1.79 0.95 -1.05
CA GLU A 12 2.09 0.81 -2.48
C GLU A 12 1.70 -0.58 -2.98
N GLU A 13 2.00 -1.62 -2.21
CA GLU A 13 1.56 -3.00 -2.52
C GLU A 13 0.04 -3.09 -2.58
N LEU A 14 -0.68 -2.45 -1.65
CA LEU A 14 -2.13 -2.42 -1.65
C LEU A 14 -2.69 -1.70 -2.89
N ILE A 15 -2.11 -0.56 -3.27
CA ILE A 15 -2.51 0.15 -4.48
C ILE A 15 -2.35 -0.77 -5.69
N LEU A 16 -1.17 -1.40 -5.86
CA LEU A 16 -0.91 -2.32 -6.97
C LEU A 16 -1.89 -3.50 -6.99
N LEU A 17 -2.18 -4.10 -5.83
CA LEU A 17 -3.13 -5.20 -5.72
C LEU A 17 -4.55 -4.80 -6.18
N THR A 18 -4.91 -3.53 -5.99
CA THR A 18 -6.20 -3.02 -6.44
C THR A 18 -6.20 -2.54 -7.89
N LEU A 19 -5.07 -2.43 -8.58
CA LEU A 19 -5.05 -1.98 -9.97
C LEU A 19 -5.45 -3.09 -10.93
N ASP A 20 -6.41 -2.79 -11.80
CA ASP A 20 -6.64 -3.54 -13.02
C ASP A 20 -5.39 -3.42 -13.92
N PRO A 21 -4.71 -4.52 -14.26
CA PRO A 21 -3.44 -4.48 -15.00
C PRO A 21 -3.61 -3.99 -16.44
N ASP A 22 -4.80 -4.14 -17.04
CA ASP A 22 -5.07 -3.72 -18.41
C ASP A 22 -5.54 -2.26 -18.48
N ARG A 23 -6.27 -1.81 -17.46
CA ARG A 23 -6.94 -0.49 -17.44
C ARG A 23 -6.24 0.55 -16.58
N GLY A 24 -5.35 0.13 -15.67
CA GLY A 24 -4.67 1.01 -14.72
C GLY A 24 -5.62 1.72 -13.74
N ARG A 25 -6.80 1.16 -13.49
CA ARG A 25 -7.80 1.74 -12.57
C ARG A 25 -8.04 0.81 -11.38
N PRO A 26 -8.36 1.35 -10.20
CA PRO A 26 -8.74 0.53 -9.05
C PRO A 26 -9.95 -0.37 -9.37
N THR A 27 -9.88 -1.63 -8.96
CA THR A 27 -10.94 -2.64 -9.00
C THR A 27 -11.98 -2.44 -7.89
N CYS A 28 -11.72 -1.53 -6.96
CA CYS A 28 -12.59 -1.20 -5.83
C CYS A 28 -13.02 0.28 -5.85
N LYS A 29 -14.03 0.62 -5.02
CA LYS A 29 -14.47 2.02 -4.86
C LYS A 29 -13.35 2.86 -4.26
N ALA A 30 -13.14 4.07 -4.78
CA ALA A 30 -12.10 5.00 -4.33
C ALA A 30 -12.08 5.23 -2.80
N ARG A 31 -13.26 5.28 -2.17
CA ARG A 31 -13.38 5.43 -0.71
C ARG A 31 -12.80 4.24 0.06
N ASN A 32 -12.97 3.01 -0.44
CA ASN A 32 -12.42 1.82 0.19
C ASN A 32 -10.90 1.78 0.04
N LEU A 33 -10.39 2.16 -1.14
CA LEU A 33 -8.95 2.29 -1.37
C LEU A 33 -8.35 3.31 -0.41
N ALA A 34 -8.96 4.49 -0.27
CA ALA A 34 -8.46 5.52 0.64
C ALA A 34 -8.36 5.04 2.10
N PHE A 35 -9.39 4.35 2.62
CA PHE A 35 -9.34 3.78 3.97
C PHE A 35 -8.29 2.66 4.09
N GLY A 36 -8.20 1.77 3.09
CA GLY A 36 -7.22 0.70 3.08
C GLY A 36 -5.78 1.24 3.07
N THR A 37 -5.49 2.22 2.22
CA THR A 37 -4.17 2.86 2.12
C THR A 37 -3.81 3.59 3.41
N ALA A 38 -4.77 4.25 4.06
CA ALA A 38 -4.54 4.88 5.36
C ALA A 38 -4.17 3.85 6.44
N GLY A 39 -4.90 2.72 6.50
CA GLY A 39 -4.59 1.63 7.43
C GLY A 39 -3.23 0.97 7.14
N ALA A 40 -2.92 0.73 5.86
CA ALA A 40 -1.62 0.19 5.45
C ALA A 40 -0.46 1.14 5.82
N ALA A 41 -0.68 2.46 5.76
CA ALA A 41 0.33 3.44 6.17
C ALA A 41 0.57 3.41 7.68
N LEU A 42 -0.48 3.23 8.49
CA LEU A 42 -0.32 3.03 9.94
C LEU A 42 0.46 1.74 10.24
N ALA A 43 0.11 0.63 9.59
CA ALA A 43 0.81 -0.64 9.75
C ALA A 43 2.30 -0.55 9.36
N GLU A 44 2.61 0.13 8.25
CA GLU A 44 4.00 0.39 7.82
C GLU A 44 4.76 1.20 8.88
N LEU A 45 4.16 2.26 9.42
CA LEU A 45 4.78 3.08 10.47
C LEU A 45 5.03 2.28 11.76
N GLU A 46 4.12 1.36 12.12
CA GLU A 46 4.29 0.46 13.26
C GLU A 46 5.43 -0.54 13.02
N ILE A 47 5.48 -1.17 11.84
CA ILE A 47 6.57 -2.08 11.43
C ILE A 47 7.94 -1.38 11.48
N GLN A 48 7.97 -0.11 11.09
CA GLN A 48 9.18 0.74 11.17
C GLN A 48 9.50 1.20 12.60
N GLY A 49 8.69 0.84 13.60
CA GLY A 49 8.86 1.23 15.01
C GLY A 49 8.66 2.72 15.27
N ARG A 50 7.94 3.43 14.39
CA ARG A 50 7.72 4.88 14.47
C ARG A 50 6.48 5.25 15.27
N ILE A 51 5.51 4.35 15.32
CA ILE A 51 4.27 4.48 16.10
C ILE A 51 3.99 3.17 16.83
N ARG A 52 3.10 3.24 17.83
CA ARG A 52 2.55 2.10 18.57
C ARG A 52 1.18 2.51 19.13
N GLU A 53 0.24 1.57 19.19
CA GLU A 53 -0.99 1.76 19.97
C GLU A 53 -0.67 1.79 21.48
N GLU A 54 -1.21 2.79 22.18
CA GLU A 54 -1.06 2.96 23.64
C GLU A 54 -1.87 1.95 24.45
#